data_AF-A0A1G6AUW9-F1
#
_entry.id   AF-A0A1G6AUW9-F1
#
_cell.length_a   1.000
_cell.length_b   1.000
_cell.length_c   1.000
_cell.angle_alpha   90.00
_cell.angle_beta   90.00
_cell.angle_gamma   90.00
#
_symmetry.space_group_name_H-M   'P 1'
#
loop_
_entity.id
_entity.type
_entity.pdbx_description
1 polymer ?
#
loop_
_entity_poly.entity_id
_entity_poly.type
_entity_poly.pdbx_seq_one_letter_code
_entity_poly.pdbx_strand_id
1 'polypeptide(L)'
;MLEAGLPVRAVSEVTGFPEILDGRVKTLHPHIHGPLLADKDNPAHLQTLAERNLLPLDLICVNLYNFAGALEQNLDIRDCIEQIDIGGPTMLRAAAKNFHSVLVVPDPEFYSRIMGELASQHYRVSLALRRETAARTFRLTSNYDAMIAQHLAKVDGASQN
;
A
#
# COMPACT_ATOMS: atom_id res chain seq x y z
N MET A 1 -11.28 -3.21 13.11
CA MET A 1 -11.23 -1.83 13.65
C MET A 1 -12.59 -1.40 14.18
N LEU A 2 -13.65 -1.42 13.37
CA LEU A 2 -15.01 -1.12 13.84
C LEU A 2 -15.48 -2.05 14.96
N GLU A 3 -15.25 -3.36 14.84
CA GLU A 3 -15.55 -4.34 15.89
C GLU A 3 -14.76 -4.10 17.19
N ALA A 4 -13.59 -3.46 17.08
CA ALA A 4 -12.78 -3.06 18.22
C ALA A 4 -13.18 -1.69 18.81
N GLY A 5 -14.27 -1.08 18.31
CA GLY A 5 -14.77 0.22 18.77
C GLY A 5 -13.95 1.42 18.34
N LEU A 6 -13.03 1.25 17.37
CA LEU A 6 -12.19 2.35 16.89
C LEU A 6 -12.93 3.19 15.83
N PRO A 7 -12.79 4.52 15.85
CA PRO A 7 -13.34 5.37 14.80
C PRO A 7 -12.62 5.09 13.48
N VAL A 8 -13.39 4.82 12.43
CA VAL A 8 -12.88 4.55 11.08
C VAL A 8 -13.68 5.38 10.10
N ARG A 9 -12.99 5.97 9.12
CA ARG A 9 -13.59 6.62 7.95
C ARG A 9 -13.38 5.72 6.74
N ALA A 10 -14.43 5.43 5.98
CA ALA A 10 -14.30 4.60 4.79
C ALA A 10 -13.55 5.32 3.67
N VAL A 11 -12.89 4.57 2.78
CA VAL A 11 -12.20 5.13 1.61
C VAL A 11 -13.15 5.90 0.70
N SER A 12 -14.37 5.39 0.49
CA SER A 12 -15.42 6.06 -0.29
C SER A 12 -15.83 7.43 0.29
N GLU A 13 -15.81 7.59 1.61
CA GLU A 13 -16.05 8.88 2.27
C GLU A 13 -14.89 9.86 2.05
N VAL A 14 -13.66 9.36 1.89
CA VAL A 14 -12.47 10.18 1.59
C VAL A 14 -12.45 10.58 0.12
N THR A 15 -12.75 9.65 -0.79
CA THR A 15 -12.68 9.87 -2.23
C THR A 15 -13.91 10.56 -2.80
N GLY A 16 -15.06 10.42 -2.15
CA GLY A 16 -16.37 10.79 -2.70
C GLY A 16 -16.83 9.89 -3.85
N PHE A 17 -16.14 8.78 -4.09
CA PHE A 17 -16.38 7.89 -5.22
C PHE A 17 -16.91 6.53 -4.72
N PRO A 18 -18.02 6.01 -5.29
CA PRO A 18 -18.59 4.74 -4.87
C PRO A 18 -17.67 3.58 -5.22
N GLU A 19 -17.85 2.45 -4.52
CA GLU A 19 -17.18 1.21 -4.89
C GLU A 19 -17.75 0.68 -6.21
N ILE A 20 -16.86 0.35 -7.16
CA ILE A 20 -17.20 -0.24 -8.47
C ILE A 20 -16.23 -1.39 -8.77
N LEU A 21 -16.60 -2.26 -9.72
CA LEU A 21 -15.76 -3.36 -10.20
C LEU A 21 -15.27 -4.23 -9.05
N ASP A 22 -16.16 -4.58 -8.12
CA ASP A 22 -15.88 -5.40 -6.94
C ASP A 22 -14.69 -4.89 -6.11
N GLY A 23 -14.54 -3.56 -6.03
CA GLY A 23 -13.53 -2.91 -5.21
C GLY A 23 -12.14 -2.80 -5.84
N ARG A 24 -11.95 -3.26 -7.09
CA ARG A 24 -10.64 -3.28 -7.79
C ARG A 24 -9.93 -1.93 -7.87
N VAL A 25 -10.70 -0.84 -7.91
CA VAL A 25 -10.16 0.52 -8.10
C VAL A 25 -10.37 1.42 -6.89
N LYS A 26 -10.84 0.89 -5.76
CA LYS A 26 -11.31 1.70 -4.62
C LYS A 26 -10.26 2.67 -4.06
N THR A 27 -8.98 2.31 -4.10
CA THR A 27 -7.87 3.15 -3.60
C THR A 27 -7.12 3.89 -4.70
N LEU A 28 -7.38 3.61 -5.97
CA LEU A 28 -6.69 4.19 -7.13
C LEU A 28 -7.24 5.59 -7.44
N HIS A 29 -7.13 6.50 -6.48
CA HIS A 29 -7.77 7.81 -6.52
C HIS A 29 -6.80 8.94 -6.11
N PRO A 30 -6.84 10.14 -6.76
CA PRO A 30 -6.02 11.30 -6.36
C PRO A 30 -6.24 11.77 -4.92
N HIS A 31 -7.47 11.65 -4.38
CA HIS A 31 -7.74 11.93 -2.95
C HIS A 31 -6.99 10.99 -1.99
N ILE A 32 -6.46 9.85 -2.45
CA ILE A 32 -5.59 8.96 -1.67
C ILE A 32 -4.12 9.20 -2.02
N HIS A 33 -3.79 9.18 -3.31
CA HIS A 33 -2.40 9.23 -3.76
C HIS A 33 -1.79 10.64 -3.72
N GLY A 34 -2.59 11.70 -3.81
CA GLY A 34 -2.14 13.09 -3.66
C GLY A 34 -1.51 13.34 -2.29
N PRO A 35 -2.26 13.15 -1.19
CA PRO A 35 -1.71 13.21 0.17
C PRO A 35 -0.53 12.29 0.42
N LEU A 36 -0.55 11.09 -0.17
CA LEU A 36 0.48 10.08 0.02
C LEU A 36 1.81 10.46 -0.66
N LEU A 37 1.76 11.09 -1.83
CA LEU A 37 2.92 11.45 -2.64
C LEU A 37 3.36 12.91 -2.47
N ALA A 38 2.61 13.72 -1.74
CA ALA A 38 3.01 15.07 -1.40
C ALA A 38 4.28 15.05 -0.54
N ASP A 39 5.37 15.54 -1.11
CA ASP A 39 6.57 15.88 -0.36
C ASP A 39 6.30 17.05 0.59
N LYS A 40 6.39 16.79 1.90
CA LYS A 40 6.13 17.76 2.97
C LYS A 40 7.28 18.74 3.18
N ASP A 41 8.45 18.46 2.61
CA ASP A 41 9.56 19.41 2.57
C ASP A 41 9.40 20.42 1.40
N ASN A 42 8.39 20.24 0.53
CA ASN A 42 8.06 21.13 -0.58
C ASN A 42 6.80 21.98 -0.29
N PRO A 43 6.93 23.31 -0.06
CA PRO A 43 5.79 24.19 0.22
C PRO A 43 4.71 24.20 -0.87
N ALA A 44 5.08 24.04 -2.14
CA ALA A 44 4.13 24.04 -3.25
C ALA A 44 3.21 22.81 -3.22
N HIS A 45 3.73 21.66 -2.78
CA HIS A 45 2.91 20.45 -2.60
C HIS A 45 1.91 20.64 -1.46
N LEU A 46 2.35 21.19 -0.32
CA LEU A 46 1.46 21.48 0.81
C LEU A 46 0.37 22.48 0.45
N GLN A 47 0.72 23.52 -0.32
CA GLN A 47 -0.25 24.48 -0.85
C GLN A 47 -1.28 23.78 -1.75
N THR A 48 -0.82 22.92 -2.66
CA THR A 48 -1.72 22.15 -3.55
C THR A 48 -2.68 21.27 -2.74
N LEU A 49 -2.21 20.62 -1.67
CA LEU A 49 -3.08 19.85 -0.79
C LEU A 49 -4.14 20.73 -0.12
N ALA A 50 -3.74 21.88 0.43
CA ALA A 50 -4.65 22.80 1.09
C ALA A 50 -5.72 23.36 0.13
N GLU A 51 -5.33 23.81 -1.07
CA GLU A 51 -6.25 24.32 -2.09
C GLU A 51 -7.28 23.29 -2.55
N ARG A 52 -6.93 22.00 -2.48
CA ARG A 52 -7.82 20.88 -2.84
C ARG A 52 -8.53 20.25 -1.65
N ASN A 53 -8.41 20.83 -0.45
CA ASN A 53 -8.97 20.30 0.80
C ASN A 53 -8.53 18.85 1.08
N LEU A 54 -7.28 18.54 0.74
CA LEU A 54 -6.66 17.24 0.94
C LEU A 54 -5.86 17.24 2.24
N LEU A 55 -6.20 16.35 3.16
CA LEU A 55 -5.42 16.16 4.39
C LEU A 55 -4.16 15.34 4.09
N PRO A 56 -2.97 15.77 4.54
CA PRO A 56 -1.75 14.97 4.41
C PRO A 56 -1.87 13.60 5.10
N LEU A 57 -1.18 12.59 4.57
CA LEU A 57 -1.06 11.28 5.19
C LEU A 57 0.34 11.11 5.77
N ASP A 58 0.45 10.57 6.99
CA ASP A 58 1.74 10.34 7.67
C ASP A 58 2.17 8.88 7.68
N LEU A 59 1.23 7.95 7.53
CA LEU A 59 1.46 6.52 7.67
C LEU A 59 0.60 5.71 6.70
N ILE A 60 1.20 4.71 6.06
CA ILE A 60 0.50 3.66 5.31
C ILE A 60 0.83 2.32 5.96
N CYS A 61 -0.19 1.62 6.44
CA CYS A 61 -0.09 0.26 6.97
C CYS A 61 -0.85 -0.69 6.04
N VAL A 62 -0.12 -1.39 5.19
CA VAL A 62 -0.69 -2.26 4.15
C VAL A 62 0.17 -3.51 4.06
N ASN A 63 -0.48 -4.66 3.96
CA ASN A 63 0.16 -5.93 3.69
C ASN A 63 -0.27 -6.41 2.31
N LEU A 64 0.67 -7.00 1.57
CA LEU A 64 0.33 -7.61 0.28
C LEU A 64 -0.52 -8.85 0.50
N TYR A 65 -1.45 -9.07 -0.42
CA TYR A 65 -2.22 -10.31 -0.46
C TYR A 65 -1.27 -11.52 -0.63
N ASN A 66 -1.61 -12.64 0.01
CA ASN A 66 -0.80 -13.86 -0.03
C ASN A 66 -0.99 -14.59 -1.38
N PHE A 67 -0.43 -14.04 -2.46
CA PHE A 67 -0.45 -14.67 -3.77
C PHE A 67 0.24 -16.05 -3.76
N ALA A 68 1.24 -16.27 -2.90
CA ALA A 68 1.86 -17.58 -2.73
C ALA A 68 0.82 -18.63 -2.29
N GLY A 69 -0.02 -18.29 -1.32
CA GLY A 69 -1.11 -19.16 -0.87
C GLY A 69 -2.16 -19.41 -1.95
N ALA A 70 -2.42 -18.45 -2.83
CA ALA A 70 -3.31 -18.67 -3.99
C ALA A 70 -2.71 -19.69 -4.98
N LEU A 71 -1.39 -19.65 -5.20
CA LEU A 71 -0.69 -20.63 -6.05
C LEU A 71 -0.76 -22.06 -5.49
N GLU A 72 -0.82 -22.22 -4.17
CA GLU A 72 -0.94 -23.54 -3.52
C GLU A 72 -2.33 -24.16 -3.69
N GLN A 73 -3.36 -23.37 -4.04
CA GLN A 73 -4.74 -23.82 -4.16
C GLN A 73 -5.05 -24.50 -5.51
N ASN A 74 -4.07 -24.61 -6.43
CA ASN A 74 -4.26 -25.16 -7.78
C ASN A 74 -5.49 -24.58 -8.51
N LEU A 75 -5.75 -23.28 -8.31
CA LEU A 75 -6.84 -22.58 -8.98
C LEU A 75 -6.61 -22.55 -10.49
N ASP A 76 -7.69 -22.38 -11.24
CA ASP A 76 -7.54 -22.07 -12.65
C ASP A 76 -6.85 -20.70 -12.83
N ILE A 77 -6.30 -20.47 -14.03
CA ILE A 77 -5.54 -19.24 -14.29
C ILE A 77 -6.37 -17.98 -14.07
N ARG A 78 -7.65 -18.01 -14.40
CA ARG A 78 -8.52 -16.84 -14.31
C ARG A 78 -8.71 -16.48 -12.85
N ASP A 79 -9.00 -17.47 -12.02
CA ASP A 79 -9.15 -17.31 -10.58
C ASP A 79 -7.83 -16.86 -9.92
N CYS A 80 -6.67 -17.36 -10.37
CA CYS A 80 -5.36 -16.84 -9.95
C CYS A 80 -5.17 -15.36 -10.31
N ILE A 81 -5.54 -14.95 -11.53
CA ILE A 81 -5.44 -13.54 -11.97
C ILE A 81 -6.34 -12.63 -11.12
N GLU A 82 -7.51 -13.10 -10.70
CA GLU A 82 -8.41 -12.34 -9.80
C GLU A 82 -7.78 -12.06 -8.43
N GLN A 83 -6.79 -12.85 -8.01
CA GLN A 83 -6.06 -12.65 -6.75
C GLN A 83 -4.90 -11.63 -6.86
N ILE A 84 -4.64 -11.07 -8.04
CA ILE A 84 -3.59 -10.07 -8.24
C ILE A 84 -4.05 -8.72 -7.69
N ASP A 85 -3.38 -8.25 -6.64
CA ASP A 85 -3.63 -6.97 -6.02
C ASP A 85 -2.94 -5.84 -6.81
N ILE A 86 -3.70 -4.81 -7.16
CA ILE A 86 -3.20 -3.59 -7.81
C ILE A 86 -3.09 -2.44 -6.80
N GLY A 87 -4.10 -2.31 -5.93
CA GLY A 87 -4.20 -1.18 -5.00
C GLY A 87 -3.14 -1.23 -3.91
N GLY A 88 -2.91 -2.40 -3.32
CA GLY A 88 -1.93 -2.63 -2.27
C GLY A 88 -0.50 -2.29 -2.70
N PRO A 89 0.04 -2.91 -3.78
CA PRO A 89 1.35 -2.56 -4.31
C PRO A 89 1.48 -1.08 -4.68
N THR A 90 0.44 -0.48 -5.25
CA THR A 90 0.46 0.95 -5.64
C THR A 90 0.61 1.86 -4.42
N MET A 91 -0.18 1.64 -3.35
CA MET A 91 -0.08 2.39 -2.11
C MET A 91 1.27 2.18 -1.42
N LEU A 92 1.74 0.94 -1.34
CA LEU A 92 3.03 0.59 -0.76
C LEU A 92 4.20 1.28 -1.48
N ARG A 93 4.24 1.21 -2.80
CA ARG A 93 5.30 1.86 -3.60
C ARG A 93 5.24 3.38 -3.51
N ALA A 94 4.04 3.97 -3.49
CA ALA A 94 3.86 5.40 -3.31
C ALA A 94 4.38 5.88 -1.95
N ALA A 95 4.02 5.18 -0.87
CA ALA A 95 4.51 5.46 0.48
C ALA A 95 6.03 5.31 0.59
N ALA A 96 6.57 4.20 0.07
CA ALA A 96 8.00 3.91 0.10
C ALA A 96 8.82 4.92 -0.72
N LYS A 97 8.30 5.40 -1.86
CA LYS A 97 8.93 6.49 -2.62
C LYS A 97 9.03 7.76 -1.77
N ASN A 98 7.98 8.08 -1.01
CA ASN A 98 7.87 9.32 -0.24
C ASN A 98 8.31 9.15 1.23
N PHE A 99 9.29 8.29 1.51
CA PHE A 99 9.68 7.93 2.88
C PHE A 99 10.22 9.10 3.74
N HIS A 100 10.60 10.21 3.11
CA HIS A 100 10.93 11.45 3.83
C HIS A 100 9.70 12.03 4.55
N SER A 101 8.52 11.88 3.96
CA SER A 101 7.26 12.47 4.42
C SER A 101 6.30 11.46 5.05
N VAL A 102 6.39 10.18 4.67
CA VAL A 102 5.43 9.13 5.03
C VAL A 102 6.16 7.90 5.58
N LEU A 103 5.65 7.33 6.66
CA LEU A 103 6.05 6.01 7.13
C LEU A 103 5.25 4.93 6.39
N VAL A 104 5.94 4.02 5.71
CA VAL A 104 5.32 2.79 5.18
C VAL A 104 5.52 1.65 6.16
N VAL A 105 4.49 0.86 6.42
CA VAL A 105 4.50 -0.29 7.33
C VAL A 105 4.04 -1.51 6.54
N PRO A 106 4.97 -2.26 5.93
CA PRO A 106 4.62 -3.34 5.02
C PRO A 106 4.34 -4.68 5.70
N ASP A 107 4.66 -4.80 6.99
CA ASP A 107 4.64 -6.07 7.74
C ASP A 107 4.44 -5.82 9.26
N PRO A 108 3.67 -6.66 9.99
CA PRO A 108 3.51 -6.55 11.44
C PRO A 108 4.80 -6.66 12.25
N GLU A 109 5.87 -7.25 11.68
CA GLU A 109 7.19 -7.33 12.33
C GLU A 109 7.71 -5.96 12.78
N PHE A 110 7.31 -4.88 12.09
CA PHE A 110 7.72 -3.51 12.42
C PHE A 110 6.89 -2.85 13.52
N TYR A 111 5.72 -3.39 13.89
CA TYR A 111 4.78 -2.70 14.77
C TYR A 111 5.40 -2.36 16.12
N SER A 112 6.07 -3.31 16.76
CA SER A 112 6.69 -3.10 18.08
C SER A 112 7.70 -1.96 18.05
N ARG A 113 8.59 -1.95 17.04
CA ARG A 113 9.62 -0.92 16.90
C ARG A 113 9.04 0.46 16.55
N ILE A 114 8.05 0.51 15.66
CA ILE A 114 7.35 1.75 15.30
C ILE A 114 6.63 2.33 16.51
N MET A 115 5.88 1.51 17.26
CA MET A 115 5.19 1.95 18.48
C MET A 115 6.19 2.48 19.52
N GLY A 116 7.35 1.83 19.66
CA GLY A 116 8.43 2.30 20.52
C GLY A 116 8.98 3.67 20.13
N GLU A 117 9.24 3.91 18.83
CA GLU A 117 9.67 5.25 18.36
C GLU A 117 8.58 6.30 18.54
N LEU A 118 7.32 5.99 18.20
CA LEU A 118 6.19 6.92 18.38
C LEU A 118 6.01 7.34 19.85
N ALA A 119 6.11 6.38 20.78
CA ALA A 119 5.97 6.65 22.21
C ALA A 119 7.13 7.48 22.79
N SER A 120 8.35 7.28 22.29
CA SER A 120 9.55 7.95 22.81
C SER A 120 9.90 9.27 22.10
N GLN A 121 9.36 9.52 20.90
CA GLN A 121 9.75 10.65 20.04
C GLN A 121 8.60 11.60 19.70
N HIS A 122 7.65 11.82 20.61
CA HIS A 122 6.50 12.72 20.39
C HIS A 122 5.74 12.41 19.09
N TYR A 123 5.40 11.14 18.88
CA TYR A 123 4.71 10.64 17.68
C TYR A 123 5.49 10.81 16.37
N ARG A 124 6.82 10.84 16.45
CA ARG A 124 7.71 10.84 15.29
C ARG A 124 8.38 9.49 15.12
N VAL A 125 8.73 9.19 13.88
CA VAL A 125 9.55 8.02 13.51
C VAL A 125 10.78 8.51 12.78
N SER A 126 11.92 7.95 13.13
CA SER A 126 13.21 8.31 12.58
C SER A 126 13.26 8.13 11.07
N LEU A 127 14.00 9.02 10.39
CA LEU A 127 14.25 8.88 8.96
C LEU A 127 14.95 7.55 8.63
N ALA A 128 15.77 7.04 9.55
CA ALA A 128 16.42 5.74 9.42
C ALA A 128 15.39 4.59 9.32
N LEU A 129 14.42 4.53 10.24
CA LEU A 129 13.36 3.50 10.19
C LEU A 129 12.44 3.68 8.98
N ARG A 130 12.11 4.92 8.59
CA ARG A 130 11.33 5.17 7.36
C ARG A 130 12.05 4.68 6.10
N ARG A 131 13.37 4.93 5.99
CA ARG A 131 14.19 4.43 4.88
C ARG A 131 14.28 2.90 4.87
N GLU A 132 14.44 2.29 6.04
CA GLU A 132 14.49 0.83 6.20
C GLU A 132 13.18 0.17 5.74
N THR A 133 12.04 0.65 6.23
CA THR A 133 10.73 0.13 5.86
C THR A 133 10.40 0.39 4.39
N ALA A 134 10.84 1.51 3.81
CA ALA A 134 10.74 1.77 2.38
C ALA A 134 11.55 0.77 1.54
N ALA A 135 12.80 0.48 1.92
CA ALA A 135 13.62 -0.53 1.25
C ALA A 135 13.00 -1.93 1.37
N ARG A 136 12.48 -2.30 2.55
CA ARG A 136 11.72 -3.54 2.77
C ARG A 136 10.52 -3.60 1.84
N THR A 137 9.78 -2.51 1.70
CA THR A 137 8.58 -2.41 0.86
C THR A 137 8.89 -2.66 -0.61
N PHE A 138 9.91 -2.00 -1.17
CA PHE A 138 10.27 -2.23 -2.58
C PHE A 138 10.74 -3.66 -2.84
N ARG A 139 11.45 -4.27 -1.89
CA ARG A 139 11.81 -5.70 -1.98
C ARG A 139 10.57 -6.60 -1.98
N LEU A 140 9.60 -6.31 -1.13
CA LEU A 140 8.34 -7.07 -1.07
C LEU A 140 7.56 -6.98 -2.37
N THR A 141 7.39 -5.77 -2.92
CA THR A 141 6.68 -5.60 -4.21
C THR A 141 7.44 -6.23 -5.38
N SER A 142 8.77 -6.14 -5.38
CA SER A 142 9.60 -6.81 -6.39
C SER A 142 9.43 -8.33 -6.36
N ASN A 143 9.37 -8.93 -5.19
CA ASN A 143 9.14 -10.37 -5.05
C ASN A 143 7.73 -10.76 -5.47
N TYR A 144 6.74 -9.94 -5.13
CA TYR A 144 5.34 -10.13 -5.52
C TYR A 144 5.18 -10.14 -7.05
N ASP A 145 5.74 -9.14 -7.73
CA ASP A 145 5.73 -9.06 -9.20
C ASP A 145 6.46 -10.24 -9.84
N ALA A 146 7.59 -10.67 -9.26
CA ALA A 146 8.34 -11.83 -9.75
C ALA A 146 7.52 -13.13 -9.67
N MET A 147 6.76 -13.33 -8.59
CA MET A 147 5.88 -14.50 -8.46
C MET A 147 4.76 -14.50 -9.51
N ILE A 148 4.15 -13.34 -9.75
CA ILE A 148 3.12 -13.18 -10.78
C ILE A 148 3.71 -13.49 -12.16
N ALA A 149 4.84 -12.87 -12.50
CA ALA A 149 5.50 -13.07 -13.79
C ALA A 149 5.88 -14.54 -14.01
N GLN A 150 6.43 -15.21 -12.98
CA GLN A 150 6.76 -16.63 -13.05
C GLN A 150 5.53 -17.51 -13.26
N HIS A 151 4.41 -17.21 -12.60
CA HIS A 151 3.17 -17.95 -12.79
C HIS A 151 2.63 -17.80 -14.21
N LEU A 152 2.54 -16.55 -14.71
CA LEU A 152 2.07 -16.27 -16.07
C LEU A 152 2.96 -16.94 -17.14
N ALA A 153 4.29 -16.94 -16.95
CA ALA A 153 5.21 -17.57 -17.90
C ALA A 153 5.10 -19.10 -17.97
N LYS A 154 4.67 -19.78 -16.88
CA LYS A 154 4.47 -21.24 -16.89
C LYS A 154 3.27 -21.66 -17.73
N VAL A 155 2.27 -20.78 -17.87
CA VAL A 155 1.03 -21.07 -18.58
C VAL A 155 1.25 -21.17 -20.09
N ASP A 156 2.12 -20.33 -20.64
CA ASP A 156 2.41 -20.31 -22.09
C ASP A 156 3.06 -21.61 -22.58
N GLY A 157 3.63 -22.43 -21.68
CA GLY A 157 4.23 -23.72 -22.01
C GLY A 157 3.28 -24.92 -22.02
N ALA A 158 2.04 -24.79 -21.52
CA ALA A 158 1.11 -25.91 -21.37
C ALA A 158 -0.04 -25.93 -22.40
N SER A 159 -0.12 -24.91 -23.27
CA SER A 159 -1.16 -24.79 -24.30
C SER A 159 -0.65 -24.98 -25.73
N GLN A 160 0.54 -25.58 -25.90
CA GLN A 160 1.02 -26.06 -27.19
C GLN A 160 1.27 -27.57 -27.12
N ASN A 161 0.21 -28.37 -27.20
CA ASN A 161 0.19 -29.73 -27.74
C ASN A 161 -1.26 -30.19 -27.94
#